data_AF-A0A7S2LQ06-F1
#
_entry.id   AF-A0A7S2LQ06-F1
#
_cell.length_a   1.000
_cell.length_b   1.000
_cell.length_c   1.000
_cell.angle_alpha   90.00
_cell.angle_beta   90.00
_cell.angle_gamma   90.00
#
_symmetry.space_group_name_H-M   'P 1'
#
loop_
_entity.id
_entity.type
_entity.pdbx_description
1 polymer ?
#
loop_
_entity_poly.entity_id
_entity_poly.type
_entity_poly.pdbx_seq_one_letter_code
_entity_poly.pdbx_strand_id
1 'polypeptide(L)'
;GDGIIHSWLNRMLLPDTVGTGGDSHTRFPIGISFPAGSGAVAFAAATGVMPLDMPESVLVRFSGEMQPGITLRDLVHSIPYVAIKEGDLTVPKKNKKNIFAGRILEIEGLSTLKCEQAFELSDASAERSAAGCSIKLTKEPIAEYLRSNIVMLKWMIADGYGDARTMKRRIASMEAWLENPTLMEADPGAEYHKVYDIDLSTITEPVLCCPNDPDDAKTLSEIGEQKI
;
A
#
# COMPACT_ATOMS: atom_id res chain seq x y z
N GLY A 1 -9.42 23.10 -2.96
CA GLY A 1 -10.24 22.45 -1.91
C GLY A 1 -10.48 20.99 -2.27
N ASP A 2 -9.57 20.39 -3.02
CA ASP A 2 -9.91 19.25 -3.90
C ASP A 2 -9.71 17.92 -3.17
N GLY A 3 -8.95 17.93 -2.07
CA GLY A 3 -8.83 16.81 -1.15
C GLY A 3 -7.39 16.37 -0.93
N ILE A 4 -7.25 15.13 -0.46
CA ILE A 4 -5.99 14.50 -0.08
C ILE A 4 -5.23 14.06 -1.33
N ILE A 5 -3.92 14.30 -1.38
CA ILE A 5 -3.04 13.98 -2.52
C ILE A 5 -3.25 12.54 -3.04
N HIS A 6 -3.25 11.54 -2.17
CA HIS A 6 -3.26 10.13 -2.58
C HIS A 6 -4.62 9.69 -3.15
N SER A 7 -5.71 10.33 -2.73
CA SER A 7 -7.04 10.12 -3.34
C SER A 7 -7.09 10.53 -4.81
N TRP A 8 -6.23 11.46 -5.22
CA TRP A 8 -6.06 11.89 -6.61
C TRP A 8 -4.93 11.15 -7.32
N LEU A 9 -3.75 11.09 -6.71
CA LEU A 9 -2.54 10.48 -7.28
C LEU A 9 -2.77 9.02 -7.65
N ASN A 10 -3.41 8.25 -6.76
CA ASN A 10 -3.67 6.83 -7.00
C ASN A 10 -4.54 6.60 -8.25
N ARG A 11 -5.39 7.57 -8.60
CA ARG A 11 -6.23 7.54 -9.80
C ARG A 11 -5.47 7.91 -11.08
N MET A 12 -4.16 8.19 -11.00
CA MET A 12 -3.30 8.59 -12.11
C MET A 12 -2.17 7.60 -12.38
N LEU A 13 -2.17 6.46 -11.68
CA LEU A 13 -1.13 5.44 -11.77
C LEU A 13 -1.31 4.52 -12.98
N LEU A 14 -0.24 3.83 -13.37
CA LEU A 14 -0.28 2.67 -14.24
C LEU A 14 0.14 1.43 -13.43
N PRO A 15 -0.51 0.27 -13.64
CA PRO A 15 -0.06 -0.98 -13.05
C PRO A 15 1.40 -1.28 -13.41
N ASP A 16 2.10 -1.98 -12.52
CA ASP A 16 3.48 -2.47 -12.72
C ASP A 16 4.54 -1.39 -13.00
N THR A 17 4.23 -0.13 -12.71
CA THR A 17 5.20 0.97 -12.83
C THR A 17 5.76 1.38 -11.47
N VAL A 18 6.95 1.99 -11.50
CA VAL A 18 7.65 2.49 -10.32
C VAL A 18 7.50 4.01 -10.23
N GLY A 19 7.34 4.55 -9.01
CA GLY A 19 7.37 5.98 -8.78
C GLY A 19 7.89 6.40 -7.40
N THR A 20 7.75 7.69 -7.11
CA THR A 20 8.13 8.31 -5.83
C THR A 20 7.24 9.52 -5.56
N GLY A 21 7.31 10.05 -4.34
CA GLY A 21 6.60 11.26 -3.93
C GLY A 21 7.24 11.87 -2.67
N GLY A 22 7.02 13.17 -2.50
CA GLY A 22 7.54 13.96 -1.36
C GLY A 22 6.75 13.79 -0.08
N ASP A 23 6.04 12.67 0.06
CA ASP A 23 5.15 12.35 1.16
C ASP A 23 5.31 10.87 1.53
N SER A 24 5.47 10.56 2.82
CA SER A 24 5.76 9.21 3.31
C SER A 24 4.66 8.19 3.04
N HIS A 25 3.44 8.66 2.79
CA HIS A 25 2.25 7.87 2.46
C HIS A 25 2.04 7.75 0.94
N THR A 26 3.02 8.18 0.14
CA THR A 26 3.07 7.83 -1.30
C THR A 26 3.32 6.33 -1.45
N ARG A 27 2.27 5.52 -1.28
CA ARG A 27 2.29 4.05 -1.26
C ARG A 27 1.31 3.51 -2.28
N PHE A 28 1.77 3.37 -3.52
CA PHE A 28 0.91 3.04 -4.65
C PHE A 28 0.16 1.71 -4.43
N PRO A 29 -1.18 1.69 -4.62
CA PRO A 29 -1.96 0.45 -4.55
C PRO A 29 -1.82 -0.42 -5.81
N ILE A 30 -1.28 0.14 -6.90
CA ILE A 30 -0.94 -0.55 -8.15
C ILE A 30 0.44 -0.09 -8.64
N GLY A 31 1.35 -1.03 -8.88
CA GLY A 31 2.78 -0.74 -9.05
C GLY A 31 3.50 -0.67 -7.71
N ILE A 32 4.57 0.13 -7.63
CA ILE A 32 5.32 0.35 -6.39
C ILE A 32 5.87 1.77 -6.32
N SER A 33 5.93 2.32 -5.11
CA SER A 33 6.56 3.61 -4.86
C SER A 33 7.52 3.58 -3.68
N PHE A 34 8.60 4.36 -3.81
CA PHE A 34 9.56 4.62 -2.75
C PHE A 34 9.53 6.11 -2.40
N PRO A 35 8.82 6.53 -1.34
CA PRO A 35 8.80 7.91 -0.88
C PRO A 35 10.20 8.43 -0.59
N ALA A 36 10.42 9.71 -0.84
CA ALA A 36 11.72 10.32 -0.63
C ALA A 36 11.61 11.78 -0.19
N GLY A 37 12.70 12.30 0.37
CA GLY A 37 12.82 13.73 0.68
C GLY A 37 12.83 14.60 -0.57
N SER A 38 12.55 15.89 -0.40
CA SER A 38 12.37 16.85 -1.50
C SER A 38 13.51 16.89 -2.52
N GLY A 39 14.77 16.73 -2.09
CA GLY A 39 15.91 16.70 -2.99
C GLY A 39 15.89 15.53 -3.98
N ALA A 40 15.58 14.33 -3.49
CA ALA A 40 15.48 13.13 -4.32
C ALA A 40 14.25 13.19 -5.24
N VAL A 41 13.13 13.72 -4.75
CA VAL A 41 11.92 13.93 -5.56
C VAL A 41 12.16 14.95 -6.67
N ALA A 42 12.86 16.05 -6.39
CA ALA A 42 13.24 17.03 -7.40
C ALA A 42 14.13 16.42 -8.49
N PHE A 43 15.11 15.59 -8.09
CA PHE A 43 15.96 14.85 -9.02
C PHE A 43 15.14 13.89 -9.89
N ALA A 44 14.25 13.10 -9.29
CA ALA A 44 13.41 12.14 -10.00
C ALA A 44 12.45 12.83 -10.98
N ALA A 45 11.84 13.95 -10.58
CA ALA A 45 10.97 14.73 -11.44
C ALA A 45 11.73 15.38 -12.61
N ALA A 46 12.97 15.82 -12.39
CA ALA A 46 13.78 16.48 -13.42
C ALA A 46 14.37 15.50 -14.45
N THR A 47 14.75 14.31 -14.01
CA THR A 47 15.50 13.34 -14.84
C THR A 47 14.68 12.15 -15.31
N GLY A 48 13.54 11.88 -14.65
CA GLY A 48 12.73 10.69 -14.90
C GLY A 48 13.29 9.41 -14.29
N VAL A 49 14.34 9.48 -13.46
CA VAL A 49 14.99 8.32 -12.81
C VAL A 49 15.31 8.60 -11.34
N MET A 50 15.43 7.56 -10.52
CA MET A 50 15.73 7.66 -9.10
C MET A 50 16.78 6.61 -8.70
N PRO A 51 17.87 6.98 -8.00
CA PRO A 51 18.80 6.00 -7.45
C PRO A 51 18.11 5.19 -6.35
N LEU A 52 18.32 3.88 -6.35
CA LEU A 52 17.73 2.96 -5.38
C LEU A 52 18.70 1.82 -5.12
N ASP A 53 19.13 1.67 -3.86
CA ASP A 53 19.72 0.41 -3.39
C ASP A 53 18.55 -0.53 -3.04
N MET A 54 18.42 -1.62 -3.80
CA MET A 54 17.24 -2.48 -3.72
C MET A 54 17.13 -3.13 -2.32
N PRO A 55 16.05 -2.87 -1.56
CA PRO A 55 15.87 -3.47 -0.24
C PRO A 55 15.49 -4.95 -0.30
N GLU A 56 15.73 -5.67 0.79
CA GLU A 56 15.11 -6.99 1.02
C GLU A 56 13.58 -6.86 1.18
N SER A 57 12.87 -7.96 0.97
CA SER A 57 11.40 -8.03 1.12
C SER A 57 10.97 -8.84 2.35
N VAL A 58 9.84 -8.44 2.93
CA VAL A 58 9.07 -9.22 3.93
C VAL A 58 7.70 -9.50 3.33
N LEU A 59 7.30 -10.78 3.30
CA LEU A 59 6.01 -11.21 2.76
C LEU A 59 4.98 -11.34 3.88
N VAL A 60 3.79 -10.79 3.67
CA VAL A 60 2.59 -11.06 4.46
C VAL A 60 1.55 -11.72 3.55
N ARG A 61 1.18 -12.96 3.87
CA ARG A 61 0.16 -13.72 3.15
C ARG A 61 -1.07 -13.91 4.02
N PHE A 62 -2.19 -13.36 3.58
CA PHE A 62 -3.48 -13.65 4.19
C PHE A 62 -4.12 -14.91 3.60
N SER A 63 -4.86 -15.65 4.42
CA SER A 63 -5.63 -16.83 3.97
C SER A 63 -6.94 -16.98 4.75
N GLY A 64 -7.90 -17.74 4.24
CA GLY A 64 -9.20 -17.92 4.89
C GLY A 64 -10.21 -16.81 4.59
N GLU A 65 -11.23 -16.68 5.44
CA GLU A 65 -12.34 -15.73 5.27
C GLU A 65 -12.44 -14.77 6.46
N MET A 66 -12.74 -13.50 6.18
CA MET A 66 -12.94 -12.48 7.21
C MET A 66 -14.11 -12.85 8.12
N GLN A 67 -13.91 -12.74 9.43
CA GLN A 67 -14.95 -13.03 10.43
C GLN A 67 -16.00 -11.91 10.49
N PRO A 68 -17.23 -12.21 10.96
CA PRO A 68 -18.27 -11.19 11.12
C PRO A 68 -17.81 -10.02 11.99
N GLY A 69 -17.97 -8.80 11.48
CA GLY A 69 -17.59 -7.55 12.18
C GLY A 69 -16.13 -7.13 12.01
N ILE A 70 -15.29 -7.98 11.40
CA ILE A 70 -13.91 -7.63 11.04
C ILE A 70 -13.89 -6.84 9.75
N THR A 71 -13.06 -5.80 9.74
CA THR A 71 -12.88 -4.89 8.61
C THR A 71 -11.48 -5.03 8.02
N LEU A 72 -11.26 -4.43 6.84
CA LEU A 72 -9.93 -4.37 6.25
C LEU A 72 -8.93 -3.62 7.15
N ARG A 73 -9.42 -2.66 7.94
CA ARG A 73 -8.56 -1.93 8.88
C ARG A 73 -8.04 -2.81 10.01
N ASP A 74 -8.79 -3.81 10.43
CA ASP A 74 -8.32 -4.80 11.40
C ASP A 74 -7.21 -5.68 10.80
N LEU A 75 -7.29 -6.02 9.51
CA LEU A 75 -6.21 -6.72 8.80
C LEU A 75 -4.94 -5.86 8.73
N VAL A 76 -5.07 -4.55 8.49
CA VAL A 76 -3.93 -3.61 8.57
C VAL A 76 -3.25 -3.68 9.93
N HIS A 77 -4.01 -3.63 11.02
CA HIS A 77 -3.46 -3.68 12.38
C HIS A 77 -3.04 -5.10 12.81
N SER A 78 -3.51 -6.15 12.14
CA SER A 78 -3.07 -7.52 12.40
C SER A 78 -1.60 -7.76 12.05
N ILE A 79 -1.05 -7.02 11.08
CA ILE A 79 0.36 -7.12 10.66
C ILE A 79 1.32 -6.77 11.82
N PRO A 80 1.25 -5.56 12.44
CA PRO A 80 2.05 -5.26 13.62
C PRO A 80 1.76 -6.22 14.79
N TYR A 81 0.49 -6.60 14.98
CA TYR A 81 0.10 -7.49 16.08
C TYR A 81 0.79 -8.86 16.01
N VAL A 82 0.78 -9.49 14.84
CA VAL A 82 1.45 -10.78 14.60
C VAL A 82 2.96 -10.63 14.73
N ALA A 83 3.56 -9.58 14.17
CA ALA A 83 5.00 -9.34 14.29
C ALA A 83 5.44 -9.11 15.75
N ILE A 84 4.61 -8.49 16.59
CA ILE A 84 4.85 -8.38 18.04
C ILE A 84 4.77 -9.75 18.72
N LYS A 85 3.73 -10.54 18.40
CA LYS A 85 3.57 -11.89 18.95
C LYS A 85 4.74 -12.81 18.62
N GLU A 86 5.34 -12.67 17.44
CA GLU A 86 6.53 -13.42 17.03
C GLU A 86 7.86 -12.83 17.56
N GLY A 87 7.84 -11.65 18.18
CA GLY A 87 9.03 -11.00 18.74
C GLY A 87 9.92 -10.29 17.71
N ASP A 88 9.41 -10.11 16.51
CA ASP A 88 10.06 -9.46 15.36
C ASP A 88 9.82 -7.93 15.33
N LEU A 89 8.81 -7.47 16.07
CA LEU A 89 8.50 -6.07 16.30
C LEU A 89 8.36 -5.79 17.82
N THR A 90 8.92 -4.67 18.28
CA THR A 90 8.82 -4.26 19.69
C THR A 90 8.33 -2.82 19.81
N VAL A 91 7.49 -2.55 20.81
CA VAL A 91 6.95 -1.21 21.09
C VAL A 91 7.99 -0.25 21.71
N PRO A 92 8.83 -0.64 22.70
CA PRO A 92 9.78 0.29 23.29
C PRO A 92 10.77 0.88 22.27
N LYS A 93 10.97 2.21 22.32
CA LYS A 93 11.88 2.92 21.39
C LYS A 93 13.36 2.52 21.57
N LYS A 94 13.78 2.21 22.80
CA LYS A 94 15.16 1.80 23.08
C LYS A 94 15.36 0.36 22.61
N ASN A 95 16.37 0.15 21.76
CA ASN A 95 16.67 -1.16 21.14
C ASN A 95 15.49 -1.75 20.36
N LYS A 96 14.72 -0.88 19.68
CA LYS A 96 13.55 -1.28 18.91
C LYS A 96 13.92 -2.31 17.84
N LYS A 97 13.27 -3.47 17.89
CA LYS A 97 13.21 -4.40 16.77
C LYS A 97 12.06 -4.00 15.86
N ASN A 98 12.32 -3.94 14.57
CA ASN A 98 11.30 -3.75 13.55
C ASN A 98 11.77 -4.47 12.27
N ILE A 99 11.21 -5.65 12.02
CA ILE A 99 11.50 -6.47 10.85
C ILE A 99 11.21 -5.76 9.51
N PHE A 100 10.26 -4.82 9.50
CA PHE A 100 9.82 -4.12 8.30
C PHE A 100 10.70 -2.90 7.97
N ALA A 101 11.44 -2.38 8.96
CA ALA A 101 12.21 -1.14 8.81
C ALA A 101 13.22 -1.25 7.66
N GLY A 102 13.07 -0.38 6.66
CA GLY A 102 13.94 -0.30 5.50
C GLY A 102 13.75 -1.42 4.47
N ARG A 103 12.78 -2.32 4.64
CA ARG A 103 12.45 -3.40 3.70
C ARG A 103 11.23 -3.08 2.85
N ILE A 104 10.99 -3.84 1.79
CA ILE A 104 9.74 -3.82 1.04
C ILE A 104 8.72 -4.71 1.75
N LEU A 105 7.53 -4.18 2.03
CA LEU A 105 6.41 -4.98 2.51
C LEU A 105 5.59 -5.49 1.32
N GLU A 106 5.63 -6.79 1.07
CA GLU A 106 4.83 -7.43 0.03
C GLU A 106 3.62 -8.14 0.64
N ILE A 107 2.43 -7.95 0.06
CA ILE A 107 1.17 -8.46 0.59
C ILE A 107 0.46 -9.30 -0.46
N GLU A 108 -0.01 -10.49 -0.07
CA GLU A 108 -0.84 -11.34 -0.92
C GLU A 108 -1.98 -12.02 -0.14
N GLY A 109 -2.87 -12.71 -0.86
CA GLY A 109 -4.02 -13.40 -0.28
C GLY A 109 -5.34 -12.62 -0.28
N LEU A 110 -5.32 -11.36 -0.75
CA LEU A 110 -6.48 -10.46 -0.82
C LEU A 110 -6.68 -9.90 -2.24
N SER A 111 -6.49 -10.74 -3.25
CA SER A 111 -6.25 -10.29 -4.62
C SER A 111 -7.48 -9.69 -5.34
N THR A 112 -8.67 -9.81 -4.77
CA THR A 112 -9.92 -9.26 -5.32
C THR A 112 -10.35 -7.93 -4.68
N LEU A 113 -9.52 -7.35 -3.80
CA LEU A 113 -9.79 -6.02 -3.25
C LEU A 113 -9.87 -4.96 -4.35
N LYS A 114 -10.73 -3.96 -4.16
CA LYS A 114 -10.69 -2.74 -4.98
C LYS A 114 -9.38 -2.00 -4.74
N CYS A 115 -8.92 -1.23 -5.72
CA CYS A 115 -7.66 -0.48 -5.61
C CYS A 115 -7.65 0.50 -4.42
N GLU A 116 -8.79 1.09 -4.09
CA GLU A 116 -8.93 1.97 -2.93
C GLU A 116 -8.84 1.21 -1.60
N GLN A 117 -9.33 -0.02 -1.56
CA GLN A 117 -9.20 -0.90 -0.40
C GLN A 117 -7.75 -1.40 -0.26
N ALA A 118 -7.12 -1.80 -1.36
CA ALA A 118 -5.71 -2.16 -1.40
C ALA A 118 -4.81 -1.03 -0.88
N PHE A 119 -5.21 0.22 -1.10
CA PHE A 119 -4.51 1.39 -0.56
C PHE A 119 -4.52 1.42 0.97
N GLU A 120 -5.56 0.94 1.67
CA GLU A 120 -5.56 0.91 3.14
C GLU A 120 -4.39 0.09 3.71
N LEU A 121 -4.00 -0.99 3.01
CA LEU A 121 -2.86 -1.83 3.35
C LEU A 121 -1.53 -1.20 2.94
N SER A 122 -1.44 -0.72 1.70
CA SER A 122 -0.18 -0.13 1.21
C SER A 122 0.17 1.16 1.94
N ASP A 123 -0.82 2.01 2.24
CA ASP A 123 -0.67 3.27 2.95
C ASP A 123 -0.04 3.07 4.34
N ALA A 124 -0.58 2.10 5.10
CA ALA A 124 -0.12 1.77 6.44
C ALA A 124 1.31 1.18 6.50
N SER A 125 1.89 0.77 5.36
CA SER A 125 3.29 0.35 5.30
C SER A 125 4.26 1.46 5.72
N ALA A 126 3.86 2.73 5.57
CA ALA A 126 4.61 3.87 6.07
C ALA A 126 4.85 3.79 7.58
N GLU A 127 3.83 3.39 8.34
CA GLU A 127 3.91 3.23 9.80
C GLU A 127 4.77 2.05 10.22
N ARG A 128 5.04 1.10 9.31
CA ARG A 128 5.98 0.00 9.53
C ARG A 128 7.44 0.43 9.29
N SER A 129 7.67 1.68 8.89
CA SER A 129 8.97 2.15 8.39
C SER A 129 9.47 1.36 7.17
N ALA A 130 8.55 0.78 6.39
CA ALA A 130 8.88 0.09 5.15
C ALA A 130 9.39 1.09 4.09
N ALA A 131 10.38 0.67 3.31
CA ALA A 131 10.93 1.45 2.20
C ALA A 131 9.90 1.59 1.07
N GLY A 132 9.13 0.53 0.80
CA GLY A 132 8.08 0.47 -0.21
C GLY A 132 7.05 -0.59 0.15
N CYS A 133 5.96 -0.65 -0.60
CA CYS A 133 4.95 -1.70 -0.45
C CYS A 133 4.41 -2.12 -1.81
N SER A 134 4.10 -3.41 -1.93
CA SER A 134 3.38 -3.98 -3.07
C SER A 134 2.27 -4.90 -2.56
N ILE A 135 1.15 -4.92 -3.28
CA ILE A 135 0.02 -5.81 -3.00
C ILE A 135 -0.39 -6.54 -4.27
N LYS A 136 -0.48 -7.87 -4.19
CA LYS A 136 -0.90 -8.72 -5.30
C LYS A 136 -2.41 -8.59 -5.52
N LEU A 137 -2.80 -7.97 -6.63
CA LEU A 137 -4.19 -7.84 -7.07
C LEU A 137 -4.43 -8.57 -8.40
N THR A 138 -5.69 -8.91 -8.65
CA THR A 138 -6.17 -9.45 -9.93
C THR A 138 -6.44 -8.32 -10.93
N LYS A 139 -6.60 -8.68 -12.21
CA LYS A 139 -6.75 -7.70 -13.30
C LYS A 139 -8.10 -6.98 -13.24
N GLU A 140 -9.13 -7.66 -12.75
CA GLU A 140 -10.52 -7.20 -12.73
C GLU A 140 -10.70 -5.89 -11.92
N PRO A 141 -10.29 -5.80 -10.64
CA PRO A 141 -10.42 -4.55 -9.88
C PRO A 141 -9.58 -3.41 -10.47
N ILE A 142 -8.40 -3.73 -11.01
CA ILE A 142 -7.53 -2.74 -11.66
C ILE A 142 -8.20 -2.19 -12.93
N ALA A 143 -8.78 -3.05 -13.76
CA ALA A 143 -9.48 -2.64 -14.98
C ALA A 143 -10.74 -1.80 -14.67
N GLU A 144 -11.52 -2.16 -13.63
CA GLU A 144 -12.62 -1.32 -13.12
C GLU A 144 -12.11 0.08 -12.74
N TYR A 145 -11.04 0.13 -11.95
CA TYR A 145 -10.46 1.37 -11.45
C TYR A 145 -9.94 2.27 -12.58
N LEU A 146 -9.19 1.72 -13.54
CA LEU A 146 -8.66 2.49 -14.68
C LEU A 146 -9.75 3.07 -15.58
N ARG A 147 -10.85 2.35 -15.81
CA ARG A 147 -12.01 2.88 -16.57
C ARG A 147 -12.61 4.12 -15.88
N SER A 148 -12.78 4.06 -14.56
CA SER A 148 -13.25 5.19 -13.75
C SER A 148 -12.25 6.37 -13.79
N ASN A 149 -10.95 6.07 -13.72
CA ASN A 149 -9.88 7.06 -13.72
C ASN A 149 -9.77 7.81 -15.06
N ILE A 150 -9.93 7.12 -16.19
CA ILE A 150 -9.96 7.74 -17.52
C ILE A 150 -11.08 8.79 -17.63
N VAL A 151 -12.27 8.48 -17.12
CA VAL A 151 -13.40 9.42 -17.11
C VAL A 151 -13.07 10.65 -16.28
N MET A 152 -12.51 10.45 -15.08
CA MET A 152 -12.06 11.55 -14.22
C MET A 152 -11.01 12.43 -14.90
N LEU A 153 -9.98 11.85 -15.52
CA LEU A 153 -8.94 12.62 -16.22
C LEU A 153 -9.49 13.41 -17.41
N LYS A 154 -10.46 12.85 -18.15
CA LYS A 154 -11.17 13.55 -19.23
C LYS A 154 -11.98 14.73 -18.69
N TRP A 155 -12.65 14.55 -17.55
CA TRP A 155 -13.35 15.64 -16.84
C TRP A 155 -12.39 16.73 -16.36
N MET A 156 -11.26 16.39 -15.76
CA MET A 156 -10.25 17.37 -15.32
C MET A 156 -9.74 18.24 -16.47
N ILE A 157 -9.52 17.64 -17.65
CA ILE A 157 -9.15 18.40 -18.87
C ILE A 157 -10.27 19.37 -19.25
N ALA A 158 -11.53 18.93 -19.22
CA ALA A 158 -12.68 19.77 -19.58
C ALA A 158 -12.88 20.94 -18.58
N ASP A 159 -12.56 20.72 -17.31
CA ASP A 159 -12.67 21.72 -16.24
C ASP A 159 -11.43 22.64 -16.15
N GLY A 160 -10.46 22.49 -17.06
CA GLY A 160 -9.32 23.40 -17.18
C GLY A 160 -8.17 23.13 -16.20
N TYR A 161 -8.06 21.92 -15.64
CA TYR A 161 -6.95 21.57 -14.77
C TYR A 161 -5.62 21.50 -15.52
N GLY A 162 -4.60 22.21 -15.01
CA GLY A 162 -3.18 21.97 -15.28
C GLY A 162 -2.77 21.72 -16.74
N ASP A 163 -1.79 20.82 -16.93
CA ASP A 163 -1.28 20.45 -18.26
C ASP A 163 -2.10 19.33 -18.91
N ALA A 164 -3.01 19.71 -19.80
CA ALA A 164 -3.84 18.80 -20.58
C ALA A 164 -3.03 17.78 -21.41
N ARG A 165 -1.81 18.11 -21.86
CA ARG A 165 -0.97 17.19 -22.64
C ARG A 165 -0.54 15.99 -21.79
N THR A 166 -0.11 16.25 -20.55
CA THR A 166 0.30 15.19 -19.62
C THR A 166 -0.87 14.27 -19.28
N MET A 167 -2.05 14.81 -19.01
CA MET A 167 -3.26 14.01 -18.73
C MET A 167 -3.69 13.17 -19.94
N LYS A 168 -3.69 13.74 -21.15
CA LYS A 168 -3.99 12.99 -22.39
C LYS A 168 -3.03 11.81 -22.61
N ARG A 169 -1.73 12.01 -22.35
CA ARG A 169 -0.74 10.92 -22.43
C ARG A 169 -1.03 9.83 -21.41
N ARG A 170 -1.39 10.18 -20.18
CA ARG A 170 -1.75 9.19 -19.15
C ARG A 170 -3.01 8.41 -19.53
N ILE A 171 -4.05 9.08 -20.03
CA ILE A 171 -5.27 8.44 -20.54
C ILE A 171 -4.92 7.40 -21.61
N ALA A 172 -4.12 7.79 -22.61
CA ALA A 172 -3.72 6.88 -23.69
C ALA A 172 -2.98 5.62 -23.16
N SER A 173 -2.11 5.78 -22.16
CA SER A 173 -1.43 4.63 -21.55
C SER A 173 -2.38 3.73 -20.75
N MET A 174 -3.39 4.30 -20.06
CA MET A 174 -4.41 3.52 -19.36
C MET A 174 -5.29 2.75 -20.35
N GLU A 175 -5.69 3.39 -21.46
CA GLU A 175 -6.45 2.76 -22.54
C GLU A 175 -5.63 1.61 -23.17
N ALA A 176 -4.34 1.82 -23.44
CA ALA A 176 -3.45 0.77 -23.95
C ALA A 176 -3.30 -0.44 -23.00
N TRP A 177 -3.20 -0.20 -21.68
CA TRP A 177 -3.17 -1.31 -20.71
C TRP A 177 -4.50 -2.08 -20.70
N LEU A 178 -5.64 -1.38 -20.81
CA LEU A 178 -6.96 -2.02 -20.86
C LEU A 178 -7.18 -2.88 -22.12
N GLU A 179 -6.51 -2.55 -23.23
CA GLU A 179 -6.55 -3.35 -24.46
C GLU A 179 -5.76 -4.66 -24.34
N ASN A 180 -4.68 -4.67 -23.56
CA ASN A 180 -3.85 -5.85 -23.33
C ASN A 180 -3.40 -5.95 -21.85
N PRO A 181 -4.31 -6.35 -20.94
CA PRO A 181 -4.04 -6.30 -19.51
C PRO A 181 -3.08 -7.41 -19.09
N THR A 182 -1.84 -7.01 -18.78
CA THR A 182 -0.80 -7.87 -18.21
C THR A 182 -0.43 -7.38 -16.82
N LEU A 183 -0.14 -8.32 -15.92
CA LEU A 183 0.38 -8.05 -14.58
C LEU A 183 1.62 -8.90 -14.35
N MET A 184 2.62 -8.32 -13.68
CA MET A 184 3.75 -9.07 -13.14
C MET A 184 3.30 -9.93 -11.96
N GLU A 185 3.94 -11.08 -11.79
CA GLU A 185 3.71 -11.98 -10.66
C GLU A 185 5.05 -12.39 -10.07
N ALA A 186 5.09 -12.55 -8.74
CA ALA A 186 6.25 -13.11 -8.06
C ALA A 186 6.43 -14.58 -8.47
N ASP A 187 7.68 -14.99 -8.69
CA ASP A 187 8.01 -16.37 -8.98
C ASP A 187 7.70 -17.27 -7.76
N PRO A 188 7.27 -18.53 -7.95
CA PRO A 188 6.96 -19.45 -6.84
C PRO A 188 8.11 -19.72 -5.86
N GLY A 189 9.35 -19.43 -6.26
CA GLY A 189 10.56 -19.59 -5.45
C GLY A 189 11.19 -18.29 -4.97
N ALA A 190 10.45 -17.17 -5.02
CA ALA A 190 10.96 -15.89 -4.53
C ALA A 190 11.38 -15.99 -3.04
N GLU A 191 12.57 -15.49 -2.74
CA GLU A 191 13.13 -15.50 -1.39
C GLU A 191 12.75 -14.22 -0.65
N TYR A 192 12.34 -14.37 0.62
CA TYR A 192 11.94 -13.28 1.49
C TYR A 192 12.76 -13.34 2.78
N HIS A 193 13.06 -12.17 3.34
CA HIS A 193 13.73 -12.07 4.63
C HIS A 193 12.91 -12.74 5.75
N LYS A 194 11.58 -12.58 5.67
CA LYS A 194 10.61 -13.22 6.56
C LYS A 194 9.28 -13.37 5.82
N VAL A 195 8.55 -14.43 6.13
CA VAL A 195 7.18 -14.67 5.68
C VAL A 195 6.28 -14.73 6.91
N TYR A 196 5.16 -14.00 6.87
CA TYR A 196 4.07 -14.10 7.82
C TYR A 196 2.84 -14.68 7.11
N ASP A 197 2.37 -15.85 7.55
CA ASP A 197 1.09 -16.41 7.11
C ASP A 197 0.02 -16.07 8.15
N ILE A 198 -0.95 -15.23 7.78
CA ILE A 198 -2.02 -14.76 8.66
C ILE A 198 -3.35 -15.39 8.20
N ASP A 199 -3.87 -16.32 9.01
CA ASP A 199 -5.19 -16.91 8.80
C ASP A 199 -6.28 -15.96 9.33
N LEU A 200 -7.13 -15.47 8.44
CA LEU A 200 -8.22 -14.53 8.74
C LEU A 200 -9.25 -15.10 9.71
N SER A 201 -9.36 -16.44 9.82
CA SER A 201 -10.23 -17.08 10.82
C SER A 201 -9.76 -16.87 12.26
N THR A 202 -8.47 -16.52 12.45
CA THR A 202 -7.89 -16.25 13.78
C THR A 202 -8.09 -14.81 14.24
N ILE A 203 -8.51 -13.91 13.35
CA ILE A 203 -8.84 -12.53 13.67
C ILE A 203 -10.32 -12.50 14.05
N THR A 204 -10.63 -12.80 15.32
CA THR A 204 -12.01 -12.97 15.81
C THR A 204 -12.59 -11.71 16.47
N GLU A 205 -11.78 -10.67 16.64
CA GLU A 205 -12.19 -9.38 17.19
C GLU A 205 -11.37 -8.23 16.60
N PRO A 206 -11.84 -6.97 16.69
CA PRO A 206 -11.11 -5.82 16.16
C PRO A 206 -9.72 -5.66 16.76
N VAL A 207 -8.79 -5.18 15.94
CA VAL A 207 -7.40 -4.89 16.36
C VAL A 207 -7.17 -3.39 16.20
N LEU A 208 -6.62 -2.75 17.23
CA LEU A 208 -6.42 -1.30 17.30
C LEU A 208 -4.97 -0.96 17.64
N CYS A 209 -4.47 0.16 17.15
CA CYS A 209 -3.23 0.76 17.63
C CYS A 209 -3.51 1.61 18.89
N CYS A 210 -2.76 1.37 19.95
CA CYS A 210 -2.89 2.08 21.22
C CYS A 210 -2.40 3.54 21.10
N PRO A 211 -2.81 4.44 22.02
CA PRO A 211 -2.46 5.85 21.94
C PRO A 211 -0.96 6.12 21.82
N ASN A 212 -0.61 7.02 20.89
CA ASN A 212 0.74 7.58 20.66
C ASN A 212 1.77 6.65 20.00
N ASP A 213 1.44 5.39 19.67
CA ASP A 213 2.36 4.49 18.98
C ASP A 213 1.63 3.62 17.95
N PRO A 214 1.86 3.82 16.63
CA PRO A 214 1.22 3.01 15.60
C PRO A 214 1.69 1.56 15.60
N ASP A 215 2.80 1.22 16.27
CA ASP A 215 3.26 -0.15 16.46
C ASP A 215 2.55 -0.87 17.60
N ASP A 216 1.94 -0.17 18.57
CA ASP A 216 1.33 -0.80 19.76
C ASP A 216 -0.07 -1.35 19.44
N ALA A 217 -0.11 -2.35 18.56
CA ALA A 217 -1.31 -3.04 18.15
C ALA A 217 -1.78 -4.03 19.23
N LYS A 218 -3.05 -3.94 19.61
CA LYS A 218 -3.72 -4.83 20.56
C LYS A 218 -5.13 -5.14 20.10
N THR A 219 -5.64 -6.31 20.48
CA THR A 219 -7.05 -6.67 20.32
C THR A 219 -7.94 -5.79 21.21
N LEU A 220 -9.21 -5.66 20.83
CA LEU A 220 -10.20 -4.90 21.60
C LEU A 220 -10.29 -5.41 23.06
N SER A 221 -10.27 -6.73 23.26
CA SER A 221 -10.30 -7.36 24.59
C SER A 221 -9.05 -7.06 25.43
N GLU A 222 -7.86 -7.02 24.82
CA GLU A 222 -6.61 -6.64 25.50
C GLU A 222 -6.61 -5.17 25.96
N ILE A 223 -7.32 -4.29 25.25
CA ILE A 223 -7.46 -2.86 25.61
C ILE A 223 -8.51 -2.69 26.73
N GLY A 224 -9.60 -3.47 26.66
CA GLY A 224 -10.73 -3.39 27.58
C GLY A 224 -11.53 -2.08 27.47
N GLU A 225 -12.39 -1.83 28.45
CA GLU A 225 -13.21 -0.62 28.49
C GLU A 225 -12.34 0.62 28.76
N GLN A 226 -12.45 1.61 27.86
CA GLN A 226 -11.82 2.91 27.98
C GLN A 226 -12.88 4.00 27.78
N LYS A 227 -12.78 5.09 28.55
CA LYS A 227 -13.62 6.27 28.33
C LYS A 227 -13.06 7.08 27.17
N ILE A 228 -13.88 7.28 26.12
CA ILE A 228 -13.55 8.07 24.93
C ILE A 228 -14.11 9.49 25.07
#